data_AF-L1JPB3-F1
#
_entry.id   AF-L1JPB3-F1
#
_cell.length_a   1.000
_cell.length_b   1.000
_cell.length_c   1.000
_cell.angle_alpha   90.00
_cell.angle_beta   90.00
_cell.angle_gamma   90.00
#
_symmetry.space_group_name_H-M   'P 1'
#
loop_
_entity.id
_entity.type
_entity.pdbx_description
1 polymer ?
#
loop_
_entity_poly.entity_id
_entity_poly.type
_entity_poly.pdbx_seq_one_letter_code
_entity_poly.pdbx_strand_id
1 'polypeptide(L)'
;MAANVKGQVPCTCILLDTSASMNQRTSSNISLLDMAKAAIEQMVRRFPNERQHRFLLVTTRYGGTVEAGWGDSQHVFLQKVKNAVARDLSDLPSAVRCCFDLLEKGRSTYDIDNYGQGRWPWMTMEAASVWILSDGCDISNDTGILSSFNLPRSEAPTSAELFLEPFRWDQRVWMTILRCPGCGSLPQELANNPGPAGSIADMTAGRAQVVQNMRELMKAVESLSSRLIAASVGVKIVPLEDDEENGFKDATRIKAPPQANTILVVASKAPQFWPIPDSTLLTESATSIGNHSVPRAALPVLSYKLVCGTGDGQGGEGQKDPAHDHTILFPEFYEVEPCAVTDYLRERCNALKNPRAILQLYVKGSSTPCPAAGEMPLSISPCAGEPFGFLRLIPQDGMGRIRPSSSSARAGLLLDFPGVELALLPYNYPKLYEIVEELRKPNAGGIANKSTQTRQELEAYVRSVPPYYLKSLRKLLRNLGIAIADRTEPMHSQHLVHALTRLKFVKVERI
;
A
#
# COMPACT_ATOMS: atom_id res chain seq x y z
N MET A 1 21.93 3.71 -8.63
CA MET A 1 21.35 2.92 -9.73
C MET A 1 19.91 2.60 -9.36
N ALA A 2 18.92 3.22 -10.00
CA ALA A 2 17.57 2.66 -9.99
C ALA A 2 17.62 1.51 -10.98
N ALA A 3 17.46 0.27 -10.50
CA ALA A 3 17.24 -0.84 -11.41
C ALA A 3 16.03 -0.45 -12.26
N ASN A 4 16.25 -0.35 -13.58
CA ASN A 4 15.18 -0.14 -14.52
C ASN A 4 14.26 -1.35 -14.35
N VAL A 5 13.07 -1.18 -13.76
CA VAL A 5 12.01 -2.20 -13.62
C VAL A 5 11.39 -2.45 -15.01
N LYS A 6 12.23 -2.60 -16.04
CA LYS A 6 11.83 -2.92 -17.40
C LYS A 6 11.80 -4.43 -17.51
N GLY A 7 10.59 -5.00 -17.57
CA GLY A 7 10.39 -6.43 -17.82
C GLY A 7 9.58 -7.16 -16.76
N GLN A 8 9.06 -6.47 -15.74
CA GLN A 8 8.12 -7.09 -14.83
C GLN A 8 6.77 -7.27 -15.52
N VAL A 9 6.17 -8.44 -15.37
CA VAL A 9 4.85 -8.75 -15.91
C VAL A 9 3.86 -8.80 -14.75
N PRO A 10 2.70 -8.13 -14.84
CA PRO A 10 1.60 -8.30 -13.91
C PRO A 10 1.28 -9.77 -13.64
N CYS A 11 0.94 -10.10 -12.39
CA CYS A 11 0.65 -11.50 -12.06
C CYS A 11 -0.56 -11.67 -11.14
N THR A 12 -1.32 -12.74 -11.38
CA THR A 12 -2.40 -13.17 -10.51
C THR A 12 -2.22 -14.63 -10.14
N CYS A 13 -2.09 -14.88 -8.85
CA CYS A 13 -2.15 -16.21 -8.28
C CYS A 13 -3.61 -16.59 -8.06
N ILE A 14 -4.11 -17.54 -8.84
CA ILE A 14 -5.48 -18.04 -8.73
C ILE A 14 -5.48 -19.16 -7.70
N LEU A 15 -6.19 -18.94 -6.60
CA LEU A 15 -6.50 -19.95 -5.60
C LEU A 15 -7.86 -20.55 -5.94
N LEU A 16 -7.83 -21.77 -6.49
CA LEU A 16 -9.04 -22.54 -6.78
C LEU A 16 -9.35 -23.46 -5.60
N ASP A 17 -10.49 -23.24 -4.97
CA ASP A 17 -11.01 -24.16 -3.97
C ASP A 17 -11.38 -25.49 -4.64
N THR A 18 -10.69 -26.56 -4.26
CA THR A 18 -10.94 -27.93 -4.70
C THR A 18 -11.56 -28.77 -3.59
N SER A 19 -12.19 -28.13 -2.61
CA SER A 19 -12.90 -28.81 -1.54
C SER A 19 -14.09 -29.63 -2.04
N ALA A 20 -14.47 -30.67 -1.30
CA ALA A 20 -15.61 -31.51 -1.67
C ALA A 20 -16.94 -30.73 -1.80
N SER A 21 -17.12 -29.62 -1.08
CA SER A 21 -18.32 -28.79 -1.12
C SER A 21 -18.48 -28.03 -2.44
N MET A 22 -17.40 -27.86 -3.22
CA MET A 22 -17.46 -27.30 -4.58
C MET A 22 -18.17 -28.21 -5.60
N ASN A 23 -18.53 -29.44 -5.22
CA ASN A 23 -19.39 -30.34 -6.02
C ASN A 23 -20.88 -29.97 -5.98
N GLN A 24 -21.28 -29.03 -5.12
CA GLN A 24 -22.64 -28.47 -5.11
C GLN A 24 -23.05 -28.01 -6.51
N ARG A 25 -24.32 -28.18 -6.85
CA ARG A 25 -24.86 -27.87 -8.18
C ARG A 25 -25.80 -26.70 -8.12
N THR A 26 -25.66 -25.83 -9.12
CA THR A 26 -26.57 -24.71 -9.33
C THR A 26 -27.91 -25.19 -9.91
N SER A 27 -28.89 -24.29 -10.00
CA SER A 27 -30.15 -24.53 -10.69
C SER A 27 -30.00 -24.95 -12.16
N SER A 28 -28.88 -24.60 -12.81
CA SER A 28 -28.53 -25.02 -14.17
C SER A 28 -27.79 -26.37 -14.23
N ASN A 29 -27.74 -27.11 -13.12
CA ASN A 29 -27.07 -28.42 -13.00
C ASN A 29 -25.56 -28.40 -13.31
N ILE A 30 -24.91 -27.25 -13.12
CA ILE A 30 -23.45 -27.07 -13.26
C ILE A 30 -22.85 -27.06 -11.85
N SER A 31 -21.70 -27.72 -11.66
CA SER A 31 -21.02 -27.68 -10.36
C SER A 31 -20.39 -26.31 -10.10
N LEU A 32 -20.23 -25.91 -8.84
CA LEU A 32 -19.53 -24.67 -8.49
C LEU A 32 -18.08 -24.69 -9.00
N LEU A 33 -17.42 -25.85 -8.97
CA LEU A 33 -16.08 -26.03 -9.54
C LEU A 33 -16.05 -25.76 -11.05
N ASP A 34 -17.00 -26.31 -11.83
CA ASP A 34 -17.05 -26.08 -13.28
C ASP A 34 -17.34 -24.62 -13.61
N MET A 35 -18.15 -23.97 -12.77
CA MET A 35 -18.40 -22.53 -12.85
C MET A 35 -17.12 -21.71 -12.58
N ALA A 36 -16.33 -22.08 -11.58
CA ALA A 36 -15.03 -21.47 -11.29
C ALA A 36 -14.04 -21.65 -12.44
N LYS A 37 -13.94 -22.86 -13.00
CA LYS A 37 -13.09 -23.16 -14.18
C LYS A 37 -13.46 -22.28 -15.37
N ALA A 38 -14.75 -22.15 -15.67
CA ALA A 38 -15.23 -21.30 -16.77
C ALA A 38 -14.83 -19.82 -16.56
N ALA A 39 -14.93 -19.32 -15.33
CA ALA A 39 -14.49 -17.96 -14.99
C ALA A 39 -12.98 -17.76 -15.18
N ILE A 40 -12.17 -18.74 -14.77
CA ILE A 40 -10.71 -18.73 -14.97
C ILE A 40 -10.38 -18.72 -16.46
N GLU A 41 -11.01 -19.58 -17.26
CA GLU A 41 -10.78 -19.59 -18.72
C GLU A 41 -11.12 -18.25 -19.37
N GLN A 42 -12.22 -17.61 -18.97
CA GLN A 42 -12.60 -16.30 -19.49
C GLN A 42 -11.63 -15.20 -19.06
N MET A 43 -11.15 -15.23 -17.83
CA MET A 43 -10.12 -14.28 -17.37
C MET A 43 -8.84 -14.41 -18.20
N VAL A 44 -8.35 -15.64 -18.39
CA VAL A 44 -7.13 -15.91 -19.17
C VAL A 44 -7.29 -15.46 -20.63
N ARG A 45 -8.47 -15.63 -21.24
CA ARG A 45 -8.73 -15.17 -22.62
C ARG A 45 -8.60 -13.65 -22.78
N ARG A 46 -8.83 -12.87 -21.71
CA ARG A 46 -8.67 -11.40 -21.75
C ARG A 46 -7.21 -10.96 -21.76
N PHE A 47 -6.29 -11.86 -21.39
CA PHE A 47 -4.85 -11.64 -21.41
C PHE A 47 -4.17 -12.70 -22.30
N PRO A 48 -4.33 -12.61 -23.64
CA PRO A 48 -3.84 -13.64 -24.57
C PRO A 48 -2.31 -13.71 -24.65
N ASN A 49 -1.61 -12.67 -24.19
CA ASN A 49 -0.17 -12.59 -24.22
C ASN A 49 0.39 -12.72 -22.79
N GLU A 50 1.18 -13.75 -22.53
CA GLU A 50 1.82 -13.99 -21.23
C GLU A 50 2.77 -12.86 -20.79
N ARG A 51 3.15 -11.95 -21.70
CA ARG A 51 3.89 -10.72 -21.37
C ARG A 51 3.01 -9.59 -20.84
N GLN A 52 1.69 -9.69 -21.00
CA GLN A 52 0.72 -8.74 -20.46
C GLN A 52 0.33 -9.11 -19.04
N HIS A 53 0.13 -10.40 -18.78
CA HIS A 53 -0.27 -10.90 -17.47
C HIS A 53 0.12 -12.37 -17.31
N ARG A 54 0.65 -12.74 -16.15
CA ARG A 54 1.02 -14.12 -15.80
C ARG A 54 0.04 -14.68 -14.79
N PHE A 55 -0.43 -15.91 -15.03
CA PHE A 55 -1.31 -16.62 -14.11
C PHE A 55 -0.57 -17.77 -13.43
N LEU A 56 -0.76 -17.87 -12.12
CA LEU A 56 -0.26 -18.98 -11.30
C LEU A 56 -1.48 -19.71 -10.72
N LEU A 57 -1.37 -21.02 -10.48
CA LEU A 57 -2.47 -21.83 -9.94
C LEU A 57 -2.06 -22.49 -8.63
N VAL A 58 -2.85 -22.24 -7.59
CA VAL A 58 -2.80 -22.94 -6.31
C VAL A 58 -4.17 -23.56 -6.04
N THR A 59 -4.17 -24.76 -5.46
CA THR A 59 -5.39 -25.46 -5.02
C THR A 59 -5.37 -25.66 -3.52
N THR A 60 -6.53 -25.88 -2.90
CA THR A 60 -6.65 -26.12 -1.44
C THR A 60 -6.12 -27.48 -1.00
N ARG A 61 -5.70 -28.34 -1.93
CA ARG A 61 -5.10 -29.66 -1.64
C ARG A 61 -3.89 -29.54 -0.70
N TYR A 62 -3.89 -30.38 0.35
CA TYR A 62 -2.83 -30.45 1.37
C TYR A 62 -2.46 -29.09 1.98
N GLY A 63 -3.44 -28.21 2.20
CA GLY A 63 -3.20 -26.88 2.76
C GLY A 63 -2.51 -25.91 1.78
N GLY A 64 -2.57 -26.17 0.47
CA GLY A 64 -1.98 -25.32 -0.56
C GLY A 64 -1.00 -26.08 -1.46
N THR A 65 -1.45 -26.50 -2.63
CA THR A 65 -0.57 -27.14 -3.64
C THR A 65 -0.42 -26.24 -4.85
N VAL A 66 0.82 -25.90 -5.22
CA VAL A 66 1.14 -25.18 -6.46
C VAL A 66 0.99 -26.13 -7.64
N GLU A 67 -0.04 -25.92 -8.45
CA GLU A 67 -0.32 -26.71 -9.65
C GLU A 67 0.31 -26.12 -10.91
N ALA A 68 0.47 -24.80 -10.95
CA ALA A 68 1.20 -24.07 -11.99
C ALA A 68 1.94 -22.87 -11.38
N GLY A 69 3.26 -22.82 -11.54
CA GLY A 69 4.16 -21.82 -10.97
C GLY A 69 4.78 -20.87 -12.00
N TRP A 70 5.84 -20.17 -11.59
CA TRP A 70 6.48 -19.11 -12.40
C TRP A 70 7.11 -19.57 -13.72
N GLY A 71 7.45 -20.85 -13.83
CA GLY A 71 8.08 -21.45 -15.01
C GLY A 71 7.09 -22.12 -15.97
N ASP A 72 5.81 -22.21 -15.62
CA ASP A 72 4.80 -22.90 -16.42
C ASP A 72 4.18 -21.96 -17.48
N SER A 73 3.85 -22.52 -18.64
CA SER A 73 3.13 -21.79 -19.69
C SER A 73 1.64 -21.70 -19.38
N GLN A 74 0.97 -20.73 -20.01
CA GLN A 74 -0.48 -20.56 -19.95
C GLN A 74 -1.24 -21.80 -20.43
N HIS A 75 -0.65 -22.58 -21.36
CA HIS A 75 -1.21 -23.85 -21.79
C HIS A 75 -1.20 -24.89 -20.66
N VAL A 76 -0.07 -25.06 -19.98
CA VAL A 76 0.06 -25.97 -18.81
C VAL A 76 -0.91 -25.54 -17.71
N PHE A 77 -0.96 -24.24 -17.41
CA PHE A 77 -1.91 -23.66 -16.47
C PHE A 77 -3.36 -24.05 -16.81
N LEU A 78 -3.81 -23.82 -18.06
CA LEU A 78 -5.18 -24.14 -18.47
C LEU A 78 -5.48 -25.65 -18.44
N GLN A 79 -4.50 -26.50 -18.77
CA GLN A 79 -4.65 -27.95 -18.63
C GLN A 79 -4.84 -28.35 -17.16
N LYS A 80 -4.08 -27.75 -16.24
CA LYS A 80 -4.22 -27.99 -14.80
C LYS A 80 -5.58 -27.56 -14.26
N VAL A 81 -6.08 -26.39 -14.69
CA VAL A 81 -7.44 -25.92 -14.35
C VAL A 81 -8.50 -26.91 -14.82
N LYS A 82 -8.42 -27.39 -16.07
CA LYS A 82 -9.38 -28.36 -16.62
C LYS A 82 -9.41 -29.66 -15.81
N ASN A 83 -8.24 -30.15 -15.42
CA ASN A 83 -8.06 -31.41 -14.69
C ASN A 83 -8.31 -31.31 -13.18
N ALA A 84 -8.61 -30.13 -12.63
CA ALA A 84 -8.91 -29.98 -11.21
C ALA A 84 -10.19 -30.74 -10.82
N VAL A 85 -10.19 -31.35 -9.64
CA VAL A 85 -11.32 -32.15 -9.12
C VAL A 85 -11.60 -31.73 -7.68
N ALA A 86 -12.88 -31.58 -7.32
CA ALA A 86 -13.34 -31.19 -6.00
C ALA A 86 -13.38 -32.40 -5.05
N ARG A 87 -12.31 -32.63 -4.29
CA ARG A 87 -12.19 -33.78 -3.36
C ARG A 87 -11.43 -33.47 -2.08
N ASP A 88 -10.88 -32.27 -1.96
CA ASP A 88 -9.94 -31.90 -0.91
C ASP A 88 -10.69 -31.25 0.29
N LEU A 89 -9.96 -30.79 1.31
CA LEU A 89 -10.49 -29.99 2.41
C LEU A 89 -10.44 -28.49 2.09
N SER A 90 -11.26 -27.69 2.75
CA SER A 90 -11.34 -26.24 2.54
C SER A 90 -10.30 -25.48 3.40
N ASP A 91 -9.02 -25.88 3.36
CA ASP A 91 -7.96 -25.21 4.15
C ASP A 91 -7.47 -23.93 3.44
N LEU A 92 -8.39 -22.98 3.33
CA LEU A 92 -8.15 -21.68 2.69
C LEU A 92 -7.01 -20.89 3.35
N PRO A 93 -6.88 -20.81 4.70
CA PRO A 93 -5.80 -20.04 5.31
C PRO A 93 -4.41 -20.52 4.92
N SER A 94 -4.16 -21.84 4.96
CA SER A 94 -2.88 -22.41 4.54
C SER A 94 -2.66 -22.23 3.03
N ALA A 95 -3.70 -22.41 2.22
CA ALA A 95 -3.58 -22.24 0.77
C ALA A 95 -3.32 -20.79 0.37
N VAL A 96 -3.92 -19.81 1.06
CA VAL A 96 -3.62 -18.38 0.86
C VAL A 96 -2.19 -18.05 1.27
N ARG A 97 -1.68 -18.62 2.37
CA ARG A 97 -0.25 -18.52 2.72
C ARG A 97 0.62 -19.05 1.58
N CYS A 98 0.30 -20.22 1.03
CA CYS A 98 1.03 -20.81 -0.10
C CYS A 98 1.06 -19.86 -1.32
N CYS A 99 -0.06 -19.19 -1.62
CA CYS A 99 -0.10 -18.16 -2.68
C CYS A 99 0.88 -17.01 -2.40
N PHE A 100 0.93 -16.48 -1.17
CA PHE A 100 1.86 -15.39 -0.84
C PHE A 100 3.32 -15.83 -0.88
N ASP A 101 3.62 -17.04 -0.40
CA ASP A 101 4.96 -17.62 -0.48
C ASP A 101 5.40 -17.81 -1.94
N LEU A 102 4.48 -18.22 -2.83
CA LEU A 102 4.72 -18.30 -4.27
C LEU A 102 4.96 -16.92 -4.88
N LEU A 103 4.21 -15.89 -4.48
CA LEU A 103 4.43 -14.51 -4.94
C LEU A 103 5.77 -13.94 -4.45
N GLU A 104 6.21 -14.29 -3.24
CA GLU A 104 7.54 -13.89 -2.73
C GLU A 104 8.68 -14.44 -3.60
N LYS A 105 8.55 -15.65 -4.17
CA LYS A 105 9.54 -16.19 -5.11
C LYS A 105 9.72 -15.27 -6.32
N GLY A 106 8.63 -14.83 -6.94
CA GLY A 106 8.69 -13.87 -8.05
C GLY A 106 9.21 -12.50 -7.64
N ARG A 107 8.82 -12.03 -6.44
CA ARG A 107 9.31 -10.77 -5.86
C ARG A 107 10.82 -10.77 -5.63
N SER A 108 11.36 -11.92 -5.23
CA SER A 108 12.77 -12.11 -4.92
C SER A 108 13.68 -11.99 -6.14
N THR A 109 13.20 -12.36 -7.32
CA THR A 109 13.93 -12.19 -8.59
C THR A 109 14.25 -10.73 -8.91
N TYR A 110 13.39 -9.79 -8.51
CA TYR A 110 13.52 -8.37 -8.83
C TYR A 110 14.08 -7.52 -7.67
N ASP A 111 14.32 -8.11 -6.50
CA ASP A 111 14.85 -7.46 -5.29
C ASP A 111 14.13 -6.13 -4.93
N ILE A 112 12.80 -6.12 -5.03
CA ILE A 112 11.97 -4.92 -4.79
C ILE A 112 11.64 -4.67 -3.31
N ASP A 113 12.28 -5.43 -2.41
CA ASP A 113 12.15 -5.25 -0.96
C ASP A 113 13.15 -4.23 -0.43
N ASN A 114 12.65 -3.02 -0.19
CA ASN A 114 13.44 -1.87 0.28
C ASN A 114 13.44 -1.73 1.81
N TYR A 115 13.52 -2.84 2.54
CA TYR A 115 13.46 -2.85 4.00
C TYR A 115 14.56 -1.96 4.60
N GLY A 116 14.19 -1.04 5.50
CA GLY A 116 15.11 -0.05 6.10
C GLY A 116 15.32 1.23 5.28
N GLN A 117 14.70 1.36 4.09
CA GLN A 117 14.87 2.50 3.19
C GLN A 117 13.59 3.35 3.00
N GLY A 118 12.64 3.26 3.94
CA GLY A 118 11.27 3.78 3.75
C GLY A 118 10.46 2.90 2.80
N ARG A 119 9.22 3.28 2.47
CA ARG A 119 8.37 2.57 1.48
C ARG A 119 8.37 3.35 0.18
N TRP A 120 8.65 2.71 -0.94
CA TRP A 120 8.74 3.38 -2.24
C TRP A 120 7.52 3.00 -3.09
N PRO A 121 6.49 3.87 -3.21
CA PRO A 121 5.25 3.51 -3.91
C PRO A 121 5.45 3.14 -5.39
N TRP A 122 6.56 3.58 -5.97
CA TRP A 122 6.95 3.31 -7.34
C TRP A 122 7.76 2.01 -7.54
N MET A 123 8.25 1.38 -6.45
CA MET A 123 9.06 0.16 -6.51
C MET A 123 8.23 -1.02 -6.01
N THR A 124 7.22 -1.37 -6.79
CA THR A 124 6.26 -2.43 -6.52
C THR A 124 6.33 -3.49 -7.61
N MET A 125 5.80 -4.69 -7.34
CA MET A 125 5.47 -5.57 -8.46
C MET A 125 4.34 -4.92 -9.24
N GLU A 126 4.43 -4.90 -10.56
CA GLU A 126 3.27 -4.54 -11.38
C GLU A 126 2.10 -5.48 -10.99
N ALA A 127 1.06 -4.91 -10.38
CA ALA A 127 -0.24 -5.51 -10.04
C ALA A 127 -0.28 -6.98 -9.52
N ALA A 128 0.61 -7.36 -8.59
CA ALA A 128 0.55 -8.69 -7.97
C ALA A 128 -0.75 -8.90 -7.17
N SER A 129 -1.46 -10.00 -7.42
CA SER A 129 -2.75 -10.27 -6.77
C SER A 129 -2.99 -11.76 -6.55
N VAL A 130 -3.87 -12.06 -5.61
CA VAL A 130 -4.43 -13.38 -5.36
C VAL A 130 -5.92 -13.30 -5.68
N TRP A 131 -6.41 -14.18 -6.55
CA TRP A 131 -7.84 -14.32 -6.82
C TRP A 131 -8.34 -15.65 -6.28
N ILE A 132 -9.21 -15.60 -5.27
CA ILE A 132 -9.77 -16.76 -4.59
C ILE A 132 -11.16 -17.06 -5.17
N LEU A 133 -11.36 -18.31 -5.57
CA LEU A 133 -12.65 -18.85 -6.00
C LEU A 133 -13.06 -19.96 -5.03
N SER A 134 -14.09 -19.73 -4.23
CA SER A 134 -14.59 -20.67 -3.22
C SER A 134 -16.11 -20.54 -3.10
N ASP A 135 -16.78 -21.55 -2.55
CA ASP A 135 -18.20 -21.52 -2.23
C ASP A 135 -18.51 -20.69 -0.96
N GLY A 136 -17.49 -20.38 -0.17
CA GLY A 136 -17.62 -19.62 1.08
C GLY A 136 -18.39 -20.36 2.17
N CYS A 137 -18.37 -21.69 2.11
CA CYS A 137 -18.78 -22.56 3.20
C CYS A 137 -17.75 -22.54 4.34
N ASP A 138 -18.02 -23.31 5.40
CA ASP A 138 -17.14 -23.39 6.56
C ASP A 138 -15.74 -23.88 6.17
N ILE A 139 -14.74 -23.24 6.76
CA ILE A 139 -13.33 -23.51 6.50
C ILE A 139 -12.94 -24.74 7.31
N SER A 140 -12.29 -25.72 6.67
CA SER A 140 -11.92 -27.00 7.29
C SER A 140 -10.47 -27.35 7.02
N ASN A 141 -9.79 -27.91 8.01
CA ASN A 141 -8.46 -28.47 7.89
C ASN A 141 -8.43 -29.88 8.52
N ASP A 142 -7.26 -30.52 8.56
CA ASP A 142 -7.10 -31.88 9.11
C ASP A 142 -7.49 -31.98 10.61
N THR A 143 -7.57 -30.84 11.32
CA THR A 143 -7.95 -30.77 12.73
C THR A 143 -9.45 -30.54 12.97
N GLY A 144 -10.19 -30.12 11.94
CA GLY A 144 -11.64 -29.86 12.03
C GLY A 144 -12.07 -28.56 11.35
N ILE A 145 -13.23 -28.06 11.76
CA ILE A 145 -13.81 -26.80 11.26
C ILE A 145 -13.23 -25.63 12.05
N LEU A 146 -12.78 -24.60 11.34
CA LEU A 146 -12.19 -23.41 11.92
C LEU A 146 -13.25 -22.35 12.24
N SER A 147 -13.21 -21.79 13.46
CA SER A 147 -14.11 -20.73 13.89
C SER A 147 -13.73 -19.33 13.38
N SER A 148 -12.47 -19.15 12.97
CA SER A 148 -11.92 -17.87 12.51
C SER A 148 -10.90 -18.04 11.39
N PHE A 149 -10.88 -17.11 10.45
CA PHE A 149 -9.86 -17.04 9.40
C PHE A 149 -8.58 -16.40 9.96
N ASN A 150 -7.62 -17.23 10.39
CA ASN A 150 -6.29 -16.76 10.80
C ASN A 150 -5.24 -17.25 9.81
N LEU A 151 -4.52 -16.31 9.18
CA LEU A 151 -3.43 -16.68 8.28
C LEU A 151 -2.27 -17.29 9.06
N PRO A 152 -1.78 -18.48 8.68
CA PRO A 152 -0.56 -19.04 9.26
C PRO A 152 0.66 -18.20 8.87
N ARG A 153 1.73 -18.30 9.66
CA ARG A 153 2.99 -17.61 9.38
C ARG A 153 3.60 -18.12 8.07
N SER A 154 4.14 -17.21 7.26
CA SER A 154 4.82 -17.51 5.99
C SER A 154 6.00 -18.46 6.19
N GLU A 155 6.20 -19.37 5.23
CA GLU A 155 7.39 -20.23 5.17
C GLU A 155 8.49 -19.64 4.27
N ALA A 156 8.17 -18.54 3.57
CA ALA A 156 9.14 -17.84 2.74
C ALA A 156 10.12 -17.03 3.61
N PRO A 157 11.43 -17.09 3.30
CA PRO A 157 12.48 -16.64 4.21
C PRO A 157 12.41 -15.15 4.54
N THR A 158 12.02 -14.30 3.58
CA THR A 158 11.94 -12.85 3.80
C THR A 158 10.75 -12.49 4.64
N SER A 159 9.56 -13.01 4.29
CA SER A 159 8.34 -12.69 5.03
C SER A 159 8.39 -13.26 6.44
N ALA A 160 8.97 -14.45 6.64
CA ALA A 160 9.09 -15.06 7.97
C ALA A 160 9.97 -14.25 8.95
N GLU A 161 11.03 -13.60 8.45
CA GLU A 161 12.01 -12.86 9.26
C GLU A 161 11.71 -11.36 9.35
N LEU A 162 11.33 -10.72 8.23
CA LEU A 162 11.29 -9.26 8.14
C LEU A 162 9.87 -8.67 8.22
N PHE A 163 8.81 -9.47 8.15
CA PHE A 163 7.43 -8.97 8.09
C PHE A 163 6.54 -9.60 9.16
N LEU A 164 5.52 -8.85 9.60
CA LEU A 164 4.53 -9.36 10.55
C LEU A 164 3.50 -10.25 9.84
N GLU A 165 3.00 -9.79 8.70
CA GLU A 165 2.03 -10.51 7.87
C GLU A 165 2.70 -11.23 6.69
N PRO A 166 2.10 -12.32 6.16
CA PRO A 166 2.69 -13.09 5.06
C PRO A 166 2.61 -12.39 3.70
N PHE A 167 1.86 -11.29 3.59
CA PHE A 167 1.64 -10.55 2.34
C PHE A 167 2.33 -9.19 2.35
N ARG A 168 2.36 -8.53 1.19
CA ARG A 168 2.97 -7.19 1.01
C ARG A 168 1.94 -6.14 0.62
N TRP A 169 2.29 -4.87 0.83
CA TRP A 169 1.41 -3.73 0.52
C TRP A 169 0.97 -3.59 -0.93
N ASP A 170 1.65 -4.23 -1.87
CA ASP A 170 1.36 -4.27 -3.29
C ASP A 170 0.63 -5.56 -3.71
N GLN A 171 0.26 -6.42 -2.75
CA GLN A 171 -0.49 -7.65 -2.98
C GLN A 171 -1.94 -7.50 -2.52
N ARG A 172 -2.88 -7.87 -3.39
CA ARG A 172 -4.33 -7.80 -3.13
C ARG A 172 -4.98 -9.16 -3.15
N VAL A 173 -5.95 -9.39 -2.28
CA VAL A 173 -6.81 -10.57 -2.33
C VAL A 173 -8.19 -10.20 -2.85
N TRP A 174 -8.53 -10.70 -4.03
CA TRP A 174 -9.88 -10.64 -4.58
C TRP A 174 -10.55 -11.96 -4.30
N MET A 175 -11.68 -11.95 -3.60
CA MET A 175 -12.42 -13.17 -3.30
C MET A 175 -13.75 -13.17 -4.03
N THR A 176 -13.99 -14.20 -4.84
CA THR A 176 -15.28 -14.44 -5.47
C THR A 176 -15.93 -15.65 -4.82
N ILE A 177 -17.03 -15.41 -4.12
CA ILE A 177 -17.76 -16.40 -3.34
C ILE A 177 -18.95 -16.91 -4.15
N LEU A 178 -18.93 -18.18 -4.51
CA LEU A 178 -19.91 -18.83 -5.38
C LEU A 178 -21.10 -19.34 -4.56
N ARG A 179 -22.07 -18.48 -4.25
CA ARG A 179 -23.33 -18.87 -3.57
C ARG A 179 -24.48 -18.94 -4.55
N CYS A 180 -24.41 -19.95 -5.41
CA CYS A 180 -25.40 -20.17 -6.45
C CYS A 180 -26.42 -21.22 -5.98
N PRO A 181 -27.62 -20.84 -5.49
CA PRO A 181 -28.58 -21.81 -4.96
C PRO A 181 -29.05 -22.79 -6.04
N GLY A 182 -29.23 -24.06 -5.64
CA GLY A 182 -29.78 -25.11 -6.50
C GLY A 182 -31.30 -24.98 -6.70
N CYS A 183 -32.02 -24.44 -5.71
CA CYS A 183 -33.46 -24.20 -5.75
C CYS A 183 -33.80 -22.98 -4.87
N GLY A 184 -34.73 -22.14 -5.33
CA GLY A 184 -35.16 -20.93 -4.62
C GLY A 184 -34.11 -19.81 -4.62
N SER A 185 -34.48 -18.69 -4.00
CA SER A 185 -33.59 -17.54 -3.76
C SER A 185 -32.98 -17.64 -2.35
N LEU A 186 -31.71 -17.29 -2.20
CA LEU A 186 -31.10 -17.14 -0.88
C LEU A 186 -31.71 -15.94 -0.14
N PRO A 187 -31.84 -15.99 1.20
CA PRO A 187 -32.14 -14.81 2.01
C PRO A 187 -31.12 -13.70 1.74
N GLN A 188 -31.58 -12.44 1.62
CA GLN A 188 -30.76 -11.31 1.20
C GLN A 188 -29.54 -11.06 2.12
N GLU A 189 -29.68 -11.36 3.42
CA GLU A 189 -28.59 -11.25 4.40
C GLU A 189 -27.46 -12.25 4.11
N LEU A 190 -27.80 -13.49 3.75
CA LEU A 190 -26.82 -14.52 3.41
C LEU A 190 -26.27 -14.34 1.98
N ALA A 191 -27.05 -13.70 1.10
CA ALA A 191 -26.66 -13.41 -0.26
C ALA A 191 -25.52 -12.38 -0.37
N ASN A 192 -25.38 -11.49 0.62
CA ASN A 192 -24.40 -10.39 0.58
C ASN A 192 -23.25 -10.53 1.58
N ASN A 193 -23.35 -11.43 2.57
CA ASN A 193 -22.35 -11.55 3.62
C ASN A 193 -21.14 -12.39 3.16
N PRO A 194 -19.94 -11.84 2.93
CA PRO A 194 -18.81 -12.64 2.46
C PRO A 194 -18.27 -13.67 3.48
N GLY A 195 -18.81 -13.71 4.70
CA GLY A 195 -18.42 -14.65 5.74
C GLY A 195 -17.01 -14.37 6.29
N PRO A 196 -16.50 -15.23 7.20
CA PRO A 196 -15.20 -15.03 7.84
C PRO A 196 -14.04 -15.07 6.84
N ALA A 197 -14.17 -15.85 5.76
CA ALA A 197 -13.17 -15.92 4.70
C ALA A 197 -13.01 -14.59 3.94
N GLY A 198 -14.05 -13.75 3.90
CA GLY A 198 -13.98 -12.42 3.27
C GLY A 198 -13.01 -11.46 3.96
N SER A 199 -12.74 -11.65 5.26
CA SER A 199 -11.88 -10.75 6.05
C SER A 199 -10.46 -10.61 5.49
N ILE A 200 -9.95 -11.63 4.79
CA ILE A 200 -8.63 -11.57 4.15
C ILE A 200 -8.57 -10.58 2.98
N ALA A 201 -9.67 -10.39 2.27
CA ALA A 201 -9.76 -9.38 1.24
C ALA A 201 -9.60 -7.98 1.86
N ASP A 202 -10.30 -7.71 2.97
CA ASP A 202 -10.22 -6.42 3.67
C ASP A 202 -8.83 -6.15 4.24
N MET A 203 -8.19 -7.18 4.82
CA MET A 203 -6.82 -7.10 5.35
C MET A 203 -5.77 -6.70 4.31
N THR A 204 -6.01 -6.99 3.03
CA THR A 204 -5.05 -6.75 1.94
C THR A 204 -5.40 -5.56 1.04
N ALA A 205 -6.45 -4.77 1.37
CA ALA A 205 -7.04 -3.76 0.48
C ALA A 205 -7.78 -4.31 -0.75
N GLY A 206 -8.07 -5.60 -0.76
CA GLY A 206 -8.86 -6.24 -1.81
C GLY A 206 -10.35 -6.10 -1.57
N ARG A 207 -11.14 -6.93 -2.25
CA ARG A 207 -12.60 -6.99 -2.06
C ARG A 207 -13.10 -8.43 -2.15
N ALA A 208 -14.05 -8.77 -1.30
CA ALA A 208 -14.83 -10.00 -1.42
C ALA A 208 -16.18 -9.68 -2.07
N GLN A 209 -16.57 -10.47 -3.07
CA GLN A 209 -17.85 -10.36 -3.76
C GLN A 209 -18.56 -11.70 -3.76
N VAL A 210 -19.85 -11.70 -3.43
CA VAL A 210 -20.70 -12.88 -3.52
C VAL A 210 -21.40 -12.87 -4.88
N VAL A 211 -21.39 -14.00 -5.58
CA VAL A 211 -22.06 -14.18 -6.86
C VAL A 211 -23.07 -15.31 -6.76
N GLN A 212 -24.24 -15.11 -7.36
CA GLN A 212 -25.36 -16.06 -7.25
C GLN A 212 -25.66 -16.82 -8.55
N ASN A 213 -25.05 -16.39 -9.65
CA ASN A 213 -25.24 -16.99 -10.96
C ASN A 213 -24.06 -16.71 -11.89
N MET A 214 -24.01 -17.43 -13.01
CA MET A 214 -22.95 -17.31 -14.01
C MET A 214 -22.85 -15.89 -14.59
N ARG A 215 -23.97 -15.17 -14.74
CA ARG A 215 -23.96 -13.80 -15.30
C ARG A 215 -23.25 -12.83 -14.37
N GLU A 216 -23.55 -12.86 -13.08
CA GLU A 216 -22.85 -12.09 -12.06
C GLU A 216 -21.38 -12.44 -11.98
N LEU A 217 -21.04 -13.74 -12.05
CA LEU A 217 -19.66 -14.19 -12.08
C LEU A 217 -18.88 -13.63 -13.29
N MET A 218 -19.45 -13.66 -14.49
CA MET A 218 -18.79 -13.08 -15.67
C MET A 218 -18.61 -11.57 -15.56
N LYS A 219 -19.59 -10.86 -15.00
CA LYS A 219 -19.48 -9.41 -14.72
C LYS A 219 -18.39 -9.11 -13.68
N ALA A 220 -18.29 -9.96 -12.65
CA ALA A 220 -17.25 -9.91 -11.64
C ALA A 220 -15.85 -10.14 -12.25
N VAL A 221 -15.71 -11.11 -13.15
CA VAL A 221 -14.45 -11.36 -13.89
C VAL A 221 -14.06 -10.16 -14.75
N GLU A 222 -15.01 -9.53 -15.44
CA GLU A 222 -14.77 -8.32 -16.23
C GLU A 222 -14.29 -7.15 -15.36
N SER A 223 -14.99 -6.88 -14.25
CA SER A 223 -14.61 -5.84 -13.28
C SER A 223 -13.24 -6.09 -12.67
N LEU A 224 -12.90 -7.35 -12.36
CA LEU A 224 -11.59 -7.70 -11.84
C LEU A 224 -10.50 -7.53 -12.90
N SER A 225 -10.74 -7.98 -14.13
CA SER A 225 -9.75 -7.89 -15.22
C SER A 225 -9.29 -6.45 -15.50
N SER A 226 -10.15 -5.45 -15.36
CA SER A 226 -9.77 -4.04 -15.53
C SER A 226 -8.89 -3.51 -14.38
N ARG A 227 -9.05 -4.06 -13.17
CA ARG A 227 -8.26 -3.68 -11.97
C ARG A 227 -6.89 -4.33 -11.93
N LEU A 228 -6.72 -5.50 -12.54
CA LEU A 228 -5.46 -6.25 -12.56
C LEU A 228 -4.34 -5.62 -13.40
N ILE A 229 -4.63 -4.55 -14.14
CA ILE A 229 -3.67 -3.89 -15.04
C ILE A 229 -2.91 -2.75 -14.34
N ALA A 230 -3.52 -2.13 -13.33
CA ALA A 230 -2.95 -0.95 -12.67
C ALA A 230 -2.18 -1.33 -11.40
N ALA A 231 -0.94 -0.88 -11.30
CA ALA A 231 -0.17 -0.98 -10.06
C ALA A 231 -0.82 -0.12 -8.97
N SER A 232 -1.01 -0.71 -7.79
CA SER A 232 -1.57 -0.03 -6.63
C SER A 232 -0.84 -0.43 -5.35
N VAL A 233 -0.78 0.47 -4.38
CA VAL A 233 -0.29 0.18 -3.02
C VAL A 233 -1.37 0.41 -1.99
N GLY A 234 -1.35 -0.40 -0.93
CA GLY A 234 -2.32 -0.38 0.14
C GLY A 234 -1.71 0.34 1.34
N VAL A 235 -2.45 1.31 1.89
CA VAL A 235 -2.06 2.04 3.10
C VAL A 235 -3.25 2.15 4.04
N LYS A 236 -3.02 2.03 5.35
CA LYS A 236 -4.05 2.27 6.37
C LYS A 236 -3.98 3.73 6.79
N ILE A 237 -5.10 4.44 6.82
CA ILE A 237 -5.12 5.85 7.23
C ILE A 237 -6.03 6.01 8.44
N VAL A 238 -5.46 6.54 9.53
CA VAL A 238 -6.13 6.63 10.84
C VAL A 238 -6.05 8.06 11.37
N PRO A 239 -7.06 8.54 12.11
CA PRO A 239 -6.95 9.85 12.76
C PRO A 239 -5.80 9.85 13.76
N LEU A 240 -5.13 10.99 13.93
CA LEU A 240 -4.14 11.18 14.99
C LEU A 240 -4.88 11.36 16.34
N GLU A 241 -4.44 10.66 17.39
CA GLU A 241 -5.15 10.50 18.68
C GLU A 241 -5.28 11.79 19.53
N ASP A 242 -4.76 12.93 19.08
CA ASP A 242 -4.73 14.20 19.83
C ASP A 242 -5.95 15.13 19.60
N ASP A 243 -6.94 14.71 18.82
CA ASP A 243 -8.10 15.56 18.44
C ASP A 243 -9.25 15.56 19.47
N GLU A 244 -9.17 14.82 20.58
CA GLU A 244 -10.21 14.90 21.63
C GLU A 244 -10.10 16.15 22.53
N GLU A 245 -8.89 16.72 22.72
CA GLU A 245 -8.69 17.85 23.65
C GLU A 245 -8.63 19.24 22.99
N ASN A 246 -8.37 19.36 21.68
CA ASN A 246 -8.27 20.65 21.01
C ASN A 246 -9.62 21.18 20.48
N GLY A 247 -10.51 21.53 21.42
CA GLY A 247 -11.14 22.87 21.45
C GLY A 247 -11.99 23.43 20.31
N PHE A 248 -12.32 22.72 19.22
CA PHE A 248 -13.29 23.23 18.24
C PHE A 248 -14.74 22.84 18.61
N LYS A 249 -15.35 23.65 19.47
CA LYS A 249 -16.80 23.61 19.75
C LYS A 249 -17.56 24.19 18.56
N ASP A 250 -17.68 23.44 17.46
CA ASP A 250 -18.46 23.87 16.31
C ASP A 250 -19.52 22.83 15.92
N ALA A 251 -20.71 23.30 15.57
CA ALA A 251 -21.95 22.53 15.45
C ALA A 251 -22.01 21.60 14.22
N THR A 252 -20.89 21.39 13.52
CA THR A 252 -20.73 20.56 12.32
C THR A 252 -19.85 19.34 12.61
N ARG A 253 -20.22 18.57 13.64
CA ARG A 253 -19.42 17.45 14.17
C ARG A 253 -19.48 16.21 13.25
N ILE A 254 -18.87 16.31 12.07
CA ILE A 254 -18.59 15.16 11.22
C ILE A 254 -17.51 14.34 11.94
N LYS A 255 -17.90 13.19 12.47
CA LYS A 255 -16.97 12.31 13.21
C LYS A 255 -15.94 11.73 12.24
N ALA A 256 -14.68 11.77 12.65
CA ALA A 256 -13.63 11.06 11.93
C ALA A 256 -13.97 9.56 11.86
N PRO A 257 -13.76 8.89 10.71
CA PRO A 257 -13.98 7.46 10.61
C PRO A 257 -13.08 6.73 11.62
N PRO A 258 -13.62 5.84 12.47
CA PRO A 258 -12.89 5.28 13.61
C PRO A 258 -11.69 4.42 13.17
N GLN A 259 -11.79 3.74 12.02
CA GLN A 259 -10.69 3.03 11.36
C GLN A 259 -11.01 2.94 9.86
N ALA A 260 -10.40 3.79 9.02
CA ALA A 260 -10.61 3.65 7.58
C ALA A 260 -9.64 2.61 7.03
N ASN A 261 -10.18 1.39 6.86
CA ASN A 261 -9.44 0.31 6.25
C ASN A 261 -9.20 0.60 4.77
N THR A 262 -7.90 0.76 4.51
CA THR A 262 -7.16 0.53 3.27
C THR A 262 -7.49 1.39 2.06
N ILE A 263 -6.67 2.42 1.89
CA ILE A 263 -6.60 3.24 0.70
C ILE A 263 -5.73 2.58 -0.35
N LEU A 264 -6.24 2.54 -1.58
CA LEU A 264 -5.49 2.19 -2.79
C LEU A 264 -4.89 3.47 -3.38
N VAL A 265 -3.58 3.53 -3.42
CA VAL A 265 -2.83 4.59 -4.10
C VAL A 265 -2.39 4.06 -5.45
N VAL A 266 -2.91 4.63 -6.54
CA VAL A 266 -2.52 4.27 -7.91
C VAL A 266 -1.18 4.92 -8.22
N ALA A 267 -0.21 4.10 -8.60
CA ALA A 267 1.17 4.53 -8.79
C ALA A 267 1.27 5.60 -9.89
N SER A 268 1.85 6.74 -9.55
CA SER A 268 2.10 7.85 -10.47
C SER A 268 3.24 7.54 -11.43
N LYS A 269 3.22 8.10 -12.64
CA LYS A 269 4.37 8.12 -13.56
C LYS A 269 5.34 9.28 -13.28
N ALA A 270 5.12 10.03 -12.20
CA ALA A 270 5.96 11.15 -11.79
C ALA A 270 7.40 10.71 -11.50
N PRO A 271 8.37 11.63 -11.61
CA PRO A 271 9.73 11.35 -11.17
C PRO A 271 9.74 11.01 -9.66
N GLN A 272 10.50 9.98 -9.32
CA GLN A 272 10.42 9.23 -8.07
C GLN A 272 11.54 9.67 -7.08
N PHE A 273 11.14 10.17 -5.93
CA PHE A 273 11.96 10.90 -4.96
C PHE A 273 11.54 10.61 -3.51
N TRP A 274 10.25 10.70 -3.17
CA TRP A 274 9.83 10.77 -1.76
C TRP A 274 9.23 9.46 -1.26
N PRO A 275 9.95 8.69 -0.43
CA PRO A 275 9.38 7.50 0.19
C PRO A 275 8.34 7.86 1.25
N ILE A 276 7.49 6.90 1.62
CA ILE A 276 6.71 6.95 2.86
C ILE A 276 7.67 6.55 4.01
N PRO A 277 7.71 7.28 5.14
CA PRO A 277 8.56 6.93 6.27
C PRO A 277 8.21 5.55 6.85
N ASP A 278 9.20 4.84 7.39
CA ASP A 278 8.92 3.67 8.23
C ASP A 278 8.61 4.12 9.67
N SER A 279 7.79 3.32 10.37
CA SER A 279 7.38 3.58 11.76
C SER A 279 8.45 3.26 12.79
N THR A 280 9.52 2.59 12.38
CA THR A 280 10.69 2.32 13.22
C THR A 280 11.94 2.60 12.40
N LEU A 281 12.76 3.52 12.89
CA LEU A 281 14.07 3.77 12.29
C LEU A 281 15.06 2.73 12.85
N LEU A 282 15.64 1.95 11.94
CA LEU A 282 16.61 0.90 12.29
C LEU A 282 18.01 1.51 12.44
N THR A 283 18.18 2.43 13.38
CA THR A 283 19.49 3.01 13.73
C THR A 283 20.34 2.00 14.50
N GLU A 284 21.67 2.17 14.50
CA GLU A 284 22.61 1.27 15.21
C GLU A 284 22.25 1.10 16.71
N SER A 285 21.73 2.16 17.33
CA SER A 285 21.25 2.17 18.72
C SER A 285 19.93 1.41 18.95
N ALA A 286 19.12 1.18 17.91
CA ALA A 286 17.87 0.42 18.01
C ALA A 286 18.06 -1.10 17.89
N THR A 287 19.25 -1.55 17.45
CA THR A 287 19.58 -2.98 17.32
C THR A 287 20.12 -3.65 18.59
N SER A 288 20.11 -2.97 19.74
CA SER A 288 20.60 -3.55 21.01
C SER A 288 19.56 -4.39 21.76
N ILE A 289 18.32 -4.48 21.29
CA ILE A 289 17.27 -5.32 21.90
C ILE A 289 17.17 -6.63 21.10
N GLY A 290 18.14 -7.51 21.31
CA GLY A 290 18.19 -8.85 20.72
C GLY A 290 18.56 -8.84 19.24
N ASN A 291 19.19 -9.92 18.79
CA ASN A 291 19.73 -10.10 17.43
C ASN A 291 18.65 -10.20 16.32
N HIS A 292 17.49 -9.55 16.46
CA HIS A 292 16.35 -9.64 15.56
C HIS A 292 15.89 -8.25 15.10
N SER A 293 15.86 -8.06 13.78
CA SER A 293 15.24 -6.89 13.15
C SER A 293 13.76 -6.79 13.52
N VAL A 294 13.27 -5.59 13.85
CA VAL A 294 11.83 -5.38 14.16
C VAL A 294 10.98 -5.69 12.93
N PRO A 295 10.09 -6.70 12.96
CA PRO A 295 9.31 -7.05 11.79
C PRO A 295 8.46 -5.88 11.29
N ARG A 296 8.45 -5.66 9.99
CA ARG A 296 7.74 -4.57 9.32
C ARG A 296 6.30 -4.99 9.01
N ALA A 297 5.33 -4.16 9.37
CA ALA A 297 3.94 -4.38 8.98
C ALA A 297 3.80 -4.37 7.44
N ALA A 298 2.93 -5.21 6.87
CA ALA A 298 2.69 -5.26 5.44
C ALA A 298 2.16 -3.92 4.93
N LEU A 299 1.10 -3.40 5.55
CA LEU A 299 0.49 -2.11 5.21
C LEU A 299 0.99 -1.01 6.15
N PRO A 300 1.57 0.10 5.66
CA PRO A 300 1.93 1.22 6.51
C PRO A 300 0.67 1.89 7.09
N VAL A 301 0.76 2.33 8.35
CA VAL A 301 -0.28 3.09 9.04
C VAL A 301 0.10 4.57 9.01
N LEU A 302 -0.71 5.37 8.31
CA LEU A 302 -0.53 6.82 8.19
C LEU A 302 -1.55 7.49 9.12
N SER A 303 -1.05 8.25 10.08
CA SER A 303 -1.90 9.08 10.92
C SER A 303 -2.20 10.40 10.20
N TYR A 304 -3.41 10.93 10.32
CA TYR A 304 -3.76 12.21 9.70
C TYR A 304 -4.29 13.23 10.70
N LYS A 305 -4.04 14.50 10.39
CA LYS A 305 -4.61 15.66 11.07
C LYS A 305 -5.22 16.62 10.06
N LEU A 306 -6.44 17.10 10.31
CA LEU A 306 -7.07 18.09 9.46
C LEU A 306 -6.37 19.44 9.63
N VAL A 307 -5.98 20.04 8.51
CA VAL A 307 -5.43 21.39 8.48
C VAL A 307 -6.25 22.23 7.51
N CYS A 308 -6.78 23.33 8.02
CA CYS A 308 -7.51 24.31 7.22
C CYS A 308 -6.56 25.43 6.84
N GLY A 309 -6.34 25.66 5.54
CA GLY A 309 -5.57 26.81 5.12
C GLY A 309 -6.32 28.11 5.41
N THR A 310 -5.71 29.01 6.17
CA THR A 310 -6.27 30.35 6.43
C THR A 310 -6.12 31.16 5.16
N GLY A 311 -7.25 31.44 4.50
CA GLY A 311 -7.29 32.19 3.24
C GLY A 311 -6.75 33.62 3.32
N ASP A 312 -6.53 34.15 4.53
CA ASP A 312 -6.11 35.53 4.75
C ASP A 312 -5.04 35.59 5.84
N GLY A 313 -4.03 36.45 5.65
CA GLY A 313 -2.88 36.67 6.54
C GLY A 313 -3.22 37.27 7.91
N GLN A 314 -4.14 36.66 8.66
CA GLN A 314 -4.48 36.96 10.05
C GLN A 314 -4.24 35.76 10.99
N GLY A 315 -3.28 34.89 10.64
CA GLY A 315 -2.64 34.01 11.61
C GLY A 315 -1.46 34.76 12.25
N GLY A 316 -1.38 34.77 13.58
CA GLY A 316 -0.28 35.41 14.32
C GLY A 316 1.10 35.02 13.77
N GLU A 317 2.05 35.95 13.88
CA GLU A 317 3.44 35.79 13.45
C GLU A 317 4.01 34.44 13.94
N GLY A 318 4.20 33.49 13.02
CA GLY A 318 4.98 32.27 13.31
C GLY A 318 4.53 30.97 12.66
N GLN A 319 3.34 30.86 12.07
CA GLN A 319 2.92 29.59 11.45
C GLN A 319 2.24 29.82 10.10
N LYS A 320 3.05 29.77 9.03
CA LYS A 320 2.56 29.88 7.65
C LYS A 320 1.76 28.63 7.27
N ASP A 321 0.72 28.83 6.48
CA ASP A 321 -0.29 27.85 6.07
C ASP A 321 0.32 26.52 5.56
N PRO A 322 0.03 25.35 6.16
CA PRO A 322 0.50 24.08 5.64
C PRO A 322 -0.08 23.72 4.28
N ALA A 323 -1.15 24.40 3.84
CA ALA A 323 -1.74 24.34 2.50
C ALA A 323 -1.11 25.34 1.50
N HIS A 324 -0.06 26.06 1.89
CA HIS A 324 0.72 26.92 0.98
C HIS A 324 1.23 26.11 -0.21
N ASP A 325 1.46 26.77 -1.35
CA ASP A 325 1.93 26.09 -2.55
C ASP A 325 3.36 25.55 -2.36
N HIS A 326 3.49 24.27 -2.04
CA HIS A 326 4.78 23.57 -1.84
C HIS A 326 5.43 23.13 -3.15
N THR A 327 5.04 23.68 -4.31
CA THR A 327 5.59 23.32 -5.63
C THR A 327 7.12 23.39 -5.69
N ILE A 328 7.75 24.30 -4.94
CA ILE A 328 9.21 24.42 -4.85
C ILE A 328 9.90 23.18 -4.28
N LEU A 329 9.19 22.36 -3.49
CA LEU A 329 9.70 21.11 -2.91
C LEU A 329 9.51 19.90 -3.82
N PHE A 330 8.97 20.09 -5.03
CA PHE A 330 8.68 19.04 -6.01
C PHE A 330 7.84 17.89 -5.41
N PRO A 331 6.60 18.17 -4.97
CA PRO A 331 5.70 17.15 -4.44
C PRO A 331 5.35 16.11 -5.50
N GLU A 332 5.22 14.87 -5.06
CA GLU A 332 4.73 13.77 -5.90
C GLU A 332 3.27 13.48 -5.64
N PHE A 333 2.49 13.39 -6.70
CA PHE A 333 1.06 13.18 -6.60
C PHE A 333 0.67 11.79 -7.07
N TYR A 334 -0.14 11.14 -6.25
CA TYR A 334 -0.71 9.83 -6.50
C TYR A 334 -2.23 9.89 -6.38
N GLU A 335 -2.93 9.16 -7.24
CA GLU A 335 -4.39 9.09 -7.20
C GLU A 335 -4.84 8.12 -6.11
N VAL A 336 -5.91 8.48 -5.41
CA VAL A 336 -6.46 7.73 -4.28
C VAL A 336 -7.85 7.20 -4.63
N GLU A 337 -8.07 5.88 -4.50
CA GLU A 337 -9.42 5.32 -4.67
C GLU A 337 -10.40 5.86 -3.59
N PRO A 338 -11.70 5.97 -3.91
CA PRO A 338 -12.71 6.41 -2.96
C PRO A 338 -12.81 5.45 -1.76
N CYS A 339 -12.76 6.04 -0.57
CA CYS A 339 -12.96 5.38 0.72
C CYS A 339 -13.52 6.36 1.76
N ALA A 340 -13.80 5.85 2.97
CA ALA A 340 -14.33 6.64 4.08
C ALA A 340 -13.49 7.90 4.42
N VAL A 341 -12.15 7.84 4.30
CA VAL A 341 -11.27 9.01 4.54
C VAL A 341 -11.37 10.03 3.41
N THR A 342 -11.47 9.59 2.15
CA THR A 342 -11.67 10.53 1.04
C THR A 342 -13.04 11.20 1.10
N ASP A 343 -14.06 10.46 1.54
CA ASP A 343 -15.41 10.98 1.72
C ASP A 343 -15.45 11.96 2.90
N TYR A 344 -14.79 11.64 4.02
CA TYR A 344 -14.59 12.54 5.14
C TYR A 344 -13.91 13.85 4.71
N LEU A 345 -12.82 13.79 3.94
CA LEU A 345 -12.15 14.99 3.43
C LEU A 345 -13.11 15.82 2.56
N ARG A 346 -13.86 15.18 1.67
CA ARG A 346 -14.83 15.86 0.79
C ARG A 346 -15.92 16.56 1.59
N GLU A 347 -16.49 15.88 2.57
CA GLU A 347 -17.51 16.44 3.46
C GLU A 347 -16.96 17.60 4.28
N ARG A 348 -15.72 17.51 4.79
CA ARG A 348 -15.08 18.60 5.54
C ARG A 348 -14.78 19.82 4.68
N CYS A 349 -14.23 19.64 3.47
CA CYS A 349 -14.02 20.74 2.53
C CYS A 349 -15.33 21.47 2.20
N ASN A 350 -16.42 20.70 1.98
CA ASN A 350 -17.75 21.25 1.70
C ASN A 350 -18.31 22.01 2.91
N ALA A 351 -18.23 21.44 4.11
CA ALA A 351 -18.73 22.04 5.34
C ALA A 351 -17.98 23.35 5.69
N LEU A 352 -16.66 23.36 5.50
CA LEU A 352 -15.80 24.52 5.76
C LEU A 352 -15.86 25.58 4.64
N LYS A 353 -16.52 25.28 3.51
CA LYS A 353 -16.47 26.09 2.27
C LYS A 353 -15.04 26.44 1.85
N ASN A 354 -14.07 25.59 2.19
CA ASN A 354 -12.66 25.80 1.94
C ASN A 354 -12.12 24.61 1.12
N PRO A 355 -11.94 24.77 -0.21
CA PRO A 355 -11.42 23.71 -1.06
C PRO A 355 -9.93 23.44 -0.83
N ARG A 356 -9.24 24.27 -0.04
CA ARG A 356 -7.81 24.12 0.31
C ARG A 356 -7.59 23.36 1.61
N ALA A 357 -8.63 22.87 2.27
CA ALA A 357 -8.44 22.01 3.43
C ALA A 357 -7.72 20.72 3.02
N ILE A 358 -6.75 20.30 3.83
CA ILE A 358 -5.92 19.12 3.60
C ILE A 358 -5.95 18.21 4.82
N LEU A 359 -5.73 16.91 4.62
CA LEU A 359 -5.37 16.00 5.69
C LEU A 359 -3.86 15.82 5.68
N GLN A 360 -3.16 16.46 6.60
CA GLN A 360 -1.72 16.33 6.74
C GLN A 360 -1.37 14.97 7.34
N LEU A 361 -0.35 14.30 6.78
CA LEU A 361 -0.03 12.91 7.08
C LEU A 361 1.26 12.76 7.89
N TYR A 362 1.22 11.82 8.84
CA TYR A 362 2.24 11.51 9.83
C TYR A 362 2.45 9.98 9.92
N VAL A 363 3.63 9.55 10.35
CA VAL A 363 3.90 8.15 10.70
C VAL A 363 4.46 8.13 12.12
N LYS A 364 3.72 7.51 13.06
CA LYS A 364 4.16 7.36 14.45
C LYS A 364 5.50 6.61 14.51
N GLY A 365 6.43 7.10 15.33
CA GLY A 365 7.76 6.50 15.50
C GLY A 365 8.76 6.71 14.35
N SER A 366 8.43 7.56 13.38
CA SER A 366 9.30 7.83 12.22
C SER A 366 10.40 8.87 12.45
N SER A 367 10.43 9.54 13.60
CA SER A 367 11.41 10.58 13.89
C SER A 367 12.77 9.98 14.27
N THR A 368 13.85 10.65 13.87
CA THR A 368 15.19 10.28 14.31
C THR A 368 15.29 10.51 15.82
N PRO A 369 15.74 9.51 16.62
CA PRO A 369 16.01 9.75 18.02
C PRO A 369 17.14 10.77 18.10
N CYS A 370 16.83 11.98 18.56
CA CYS A 370 17.82 13.01 18.79
C CYS A 370 18.59 12.59 20.06
N PRO A 371 19.93 12.45 20.02
CA PRO A 371 20.71 12.21 21.22
C PRO A 371 20.73 13.50 22.03
N ALA A 372 19.72 13.73 22.86
CA ALA A 372 19.85 14.65 23.97
C ALA A 372 20.89 14.05 24.92
N ALA A 373 21.93 14.84 25.23
CA ALA A 373 23.07 14.40 26.01
C ALA A 373 22.64 13.76 27.34
N GLY A 374 22.95 12.47 27.53
CA GLY A 374 23.04 11.84 28.86
C GLY A 374 21.83 11.07 29.38
N GLU A 375 20.68 11.05 28.70
CA GLU A 375 19.51 10.31 29.18
C GLU A 375 19.34 8.97 28.44
N MET A 376 19.46 7.87 29.19
CA MET A 376 19.03 6.54 28.75
C MET A 376 17.51 6.60 28.47
N PRO A 377 17.04 6.23 27.26
CA PRO A 377 15.62 6.31 26.95
C PRO A 377 14.88 5.16 27.65
N LEU A 378 14.43 5.39 28.89
CA LEU A 378 13.63 4.45 29.66
C LEU A 378 12.13 4.53 29.36
N SER A 379 11.70 5.37 28.42
CA SER A 379 10.35 5.31 27.86
C SER A 379 10.30 5.95 26.48
N ILE A 380 10.03 5.15 25.45
CA ILE A 380 9.70 5.66 24.12
C ILE A 380 8.29 6.24 24.21
N SER A 381 8.16 7.51 24.58
CA SER A 381 6.89 8.23 24.33
C SER A 381 6.64 8.19 22.82
N PRO A 382 5.44 7.78 22.36
CA PRO A 382 5.14 7.66 20.94
C PRO A 382 5.05 9.05 20.32
N CYS A 383 6.18 9.60 19.89
CA CYS A 383 6.17 10.81 19.09
C CYS A 383 5.39 10.55 17.80
N ALA A 384 4.47 11.46 17.47
CA ALA A 384 3.60 11.36 16.29
C ALA A 384 4.37 11.30 14.95
N GLY A 385 5.68 11.56 14.98
CA GLY A 385 6.51 11.78 13.80
C GLY A 385 6.31 13.18 13.24
N GLU A 386 7.01 13.48 12.15
CA GLU A 386 6.89 14.74 11.43
C GLU A 386 6.06 14.59 10.15
N PRO A 387 5.45 15.68 9.64
CA PRO A 387 4.61 15.60 8.46
C PRO A 387 5.44 15.33 7.20
N PHE A 388 5.00 14.38 6.38
CA PHE A 388 5.71 13.94 5.16
C PHE A 388 4.86 14.04 3.89
N GLY A 389 3.63 14.49 4.01
CA GLY A 389 2.70 14.57 2.89
C GLY A 389 1.30 14.99 3.34
N PHE A 390 0.37 15.03 2.40
CA PHE A 390 -1.03 15.36 2.68
C PHE A 390 -1.99 14.75 1.65
N LEU A 391 -3.25 14.59 2.04
CA LEU A 391 -4.38 14.35 1.12
C LEU A 391 -5.10 15.65 0.82
N ARG A 392 -5.46 15.86 -0.45
CA ARG A 392 -6.28 17.01 -0.87
C ARG A 392 -7.25 16.64 -1.99
N LEU A 393 -8.29 17.45 -2.17
CA LEU A 393 -9.16 17.36 -3.34
C LEU A 393 -8.40 17.80 -4.59
N ILE A 394 -8.59 17.10 -5.71
CA ILE A 394 -8.06 17.52 -7.01
C ILE A 394 -8.87 18.76 -7.46
N PRO A 395 -8.21 19.91 -7.74
CA PRO A 395 -8.88 21.11 -8.22
C PRO A 395 -9.58 20.84 -9.57
N GLN A 396 -10.83 21.28 -9.73
CA GLN A 396 -11.58 21.09 -10.98
C GLN A 396 -11.16 22.06 -12.11
N ASP A 397 -10.48 23.15 -11.79
CA ASP A 397 -10.10 24.17 -12.78
C ASP A 397 -8.88 23.72 -13.61
N GLY A 398 -9.16 23.36 -14.86
CA GLY A 398 -8.24 22.83 -15.86
C GLY A 398 -7.22 23.82 -16.41
N MET A 399 -6.45 24.51 -15.57
CA MET A 399 -5.39 25.41 -16.03
C MET A 399 -4.22 25.43 -15.04
N GLY A 400 -3.26 24.50 -15.20
CA GLY A 400 -2.00 24.59 -14.44
C GLY A 400 -1.18 23.31 -14.26
N ARG A 401 -1.76 22.12 -14.45
CA ARG A 401 -0.95 20.91 -14.67
C ARG A 401 -0.93 20.61 -16.15
N ILE A 402 0.26 20.66 -16.73
CA ILE A 402 0.57 19.93 -17.96
C ILE A 402 0.21 18.46 -17.64
N ARG A 403 -0.99 18.02 -18.05
CA ARG A 403 -1.25 16.59 -18.24
C ARG A 403 -0.12 16.16 -19.19
N PRO A 404 0.74 15.18 -18.83
CA PRO A 404 1.72 14.69 -19.77
C PRO A 404 0.95 14.29 -21.03
N SER A 405 1.20 15.04 -22.10
CA SER A 405 0.55 14.83 -23.37
C SER A 405 0.97 13.45 -23.88
N SER A 406 -0.02 12.76 -24.46
CA SER A 406 0.07 11.49 -25.17
C SER A 406 0.15 10.19 -24.32
N SER A 407 -0.82 9.30 -24.60
CA SER A 407 -1.06 7.91 -24.12
C SER A 407 -1.85 7.66 -22.83
N SER A 408 -2.16 8.68 -22.01
CA SER A 408 -2.90 8.52 -20.74
C SER A 408 -4.44 8.39 -20.85
N ALA A 409 -4.96 7.83 -21.95
CA ALA A 409 -6.40 7.56 -22.07
C ALA A 409 -6.87 6.34 -21.24
N ARG A 410 -5.96 5.61 -20.58
CA ARG A 410 -6.29 4.39 -19.82
C ARG A 410 -6.37 4.56 -18.30
N ALA A 411 -5.84 5.64 -17.73
CA ALA A 411 -5.97 5.91 -16.29
C ALA A 411 -7.25 6.71 -15.97
N GLY A 412 -7.75 7.50 -16.92
CA GLY A 412 -9.00 8.27 -16.76
C GLY A 412 -10.29 7.45 -16.90
N LEU A 413 -10.23 6.12 -16.77
CA LEU A 413 -11.40 5.23 -16.85
C LEU A 413 -11.82 4.67 -15.49
N LEU A 414 -11.16 5.03 -14.38
CA LEU A 414 -11.48 4.43 -13.10
C LEU A 414 -12.48 5.22 -12.24
N LEU A 415 -12.61 6.56 -12.37
CA LEU A 415 -13.45 7.36 -11.45
C LEU A 415 -14.02 8.65 -12.10
N ASP A 416 -15.34 8.67 -12.35
CA ASP A 416 -16.11 9.85 -12.83
C ASP A 416 -16.44 10.86 -11.69
N PHE A 417 -15.53 11.11 -10.75
CA PHE A 417 -15.76 12.01 -9.60
C PHE A 417 -14.55 12.93 -9.35
N PRO A 418 -14.72 14.11 -8.70
CA PRO A 418 -13.58 14.89 -8.22
C PRO A 418 -12.77 14.03 -7.23
N GLY A 419 -11.63 13.53 -7.70
CA GLY A 419 -10.77 12.60 -6.97
C GLY A 419 -10.01 13.26 -5.83
N VAL A 420 -9.58 12.45 -4.86
CA VAL A 420 -8.58 12.84 -3.86
C VAL A 420 -7.21 12.44 -4.39
N GLU A 421 -6.21 13.28 -4.16
CA GLU A 421 -4.82 12.95 -4.44
C GLU A 421 -3.99 12.93 -3.14
N LEU A 422 -3.04 12.00 -3.09
CA LEU A 422 -1.98 11.93 -2.11
C LEU A 422 -0.76 12.68 -2.63
N ALA A 423 -0.33 13.70 -1.90
CA ALA A 423 0.92 14.39 -2.13
C ALA A 423 2.01 13.87 -1.16
N LEU A 424 3.10 13.33 -1.70
CA LEU A 424 4.30 12.99 -0.94
C LEU A 424 5.34 14.10 -1.07
N LEU A 425 5.92 14.47 0.06
CA LEU A 425 6.90 15.55 0.21
C LEU A 425 8.11 15.09 1.04
N PRO A 426 9.16 15.91 1.12
CA PRO A 426 10.24 15.69 2.09
C PRO A 426 9.72 15.50 3.51
N TYR A 427 10.43 14.70 4.31
CA TYR A 427 10.13 14.54 5.73
C TYR A 427 10.22 15.90 6.46
N ASN A 428 9.21 16.26 7.26
CA ASN A 428 9.07 17.59 7.84
C ASN A 428 9.14 18.72 6.79
N TYR A 429 8.33 18.59 5.72
CA TYR A 429 8.29 19.56 4.63
C TYR A 429 7.97 21.01 5.06
N PRO A 430 7.15 21.31 6.09
CA PRO A 430 6.89 22.70 6.48
C PRO A 430 8.16 23.42 6.92
N LYS A 431 8.98 22.77 7.75
CA LYS A 431 10.26 23.32 8.20
C LYS A 431 11.26 23.48 7.05
N LEU A 432 11.32 22.51 6.14
CA LEU A 432 12.18 22.63 4.96
C LEU A 432 11.75 23.80 4.06
N TYR A 433 10.45 23.98 3.87
CA TYR A 433 9.91 25.09 3.07
C TYR A 433 10.36 26.44 3.62
N GLU A 434 10.24 26.65 4.94
CA GLU A 434 10.69 27.87 5.61
C GLU A 434 12.19 28.14 5.40
N ILE A 435 13.03 27.12 5.60
CA ILE A 435 14.48 27.21 5.40
C ILE A 435 14.81 27.57 3.94
N VAL A 436 14.15 26.93 2.97
CA VAL A 436 14.38 27.15 1.54
C VAL A 436 13.93 28.56 1.11
N GLU A 437 12.77 29.03 1.58
CA GLU A 437 12.28 30.37 1.32
C GLU A 437 13.25 31.45 1.82
N GLU A 438 13.74 31.31 3.07
CA GLU A 438 14.73 32.25 3.62
C GLU A 438 16.06 32.23 2.84
N LEU A 439 16.54 31.05 2.42
CA LEU A 439 17.76 30.93 1.62
C LEU A 439 17.63 31.52 0.21
N ARG A 440 16.41 31.63 -0.32
CA ARG A 440 16.15 32.12 -1.68
C ARG A 440 15.96 33.63 -1.76
N LYS A 441 15.69 34.32 -0.64
CA LYS A 441 15.52 35.78 -0.63
C LYS A 441 16.79 36.46 -1.20
N PRO A 442 16.66 37.35 -2.21
CA PRO A 442 17.81 38.05 -2.77
C PRO A 442 18.48 38.88 -1.66
N ASN A 443 19.82 38.80 -1.59
CA ASN A 443 20.65 39.50 -0.59
C ASN A 443 20.49 41.02 -0.68
N ALA A 444 19.42 41.57 -0.14
CA ALA A 444 19.24 43.00 0.07
C ALA A 444 19.94 43.39 1.38
N GLY A 445 21.23 43.74 1.26
CA GLY A 445 21.99 44.59 2.19
C GLY A 445 21.92 44.26 3.69
N GLY A 446 22.80 43.37 4.17
CA GLY A 446 23.11 43.25 5.62
C GLY A 446 23.17 41.83 6.23
N ILE A 447 23.35 40.77 5.43
CA ILE A 447 22.89 39.40 5.74
C ILE A 447 24.03 38.35 5.75
N ALA A 448 25.23 38.66 6.25
CA ALA A 448 26.28 37.63 6.40
C ALA A 448 25.99 36.64 7.56
N ASN A 449 25.41 37.12 8.66
CA ASN A 449 25.12 36.29 9.85
C ASN A 449 23.81 35.50 9.73
N LYS A 450 22.74 36.09 9.17
CA LYS A 450 21.44 35.38 8.98
C LYS A 450 21.56 34.22 8.00
N SER A 451 22.32 34.37 6.91
CA SER A 451 22.60 33.26 5.97
C SER A 451 23.43 32.13 6.60
N THR A 452 24.25 32.44 7.61
CA THR A 452 25.00 31.44 8.39
C THR A 452 24.08 30.69 9.36
N GLN A 453 23.17 31.38 10.04
CA GLN A 453 22.16 30.76 10.92
C GLN A 453 21.22 29.84 10.13
N THR A 454 20.65 30.30 9.02
CA THR A 454 19.76 29.47 8.18
C THR A 454 20.49 28.25 7.60
N ARG A 455 21.80 28.36 7.32
CA ARG A 455 22.61 27.19 6.96
C ARG A 455 22.80 26.21 8.11
N GLN A 456 23.01 26.70 9.34
CA GLN A 456 23.05 25.83 10.52
C GLN A 456 21.70 25.14 10.75
N GLU A 457 20.59 25.84 10.56
CA GLU A 457 19.23 25.28 10.61
C GLU A 457 19.02 24.22 9.53
N LEU A 458 19.51 24.43 8.30
CA LEU A 458 19.49 23.43 7.24
C LEU A 458 20.30 22.19 7.62
N GLU A 459 21.49 22.36 8.20
CA GLU A 459 22.28 21.21 8.65
C GLU A 459 21.61 20.47 9.82
N ALA A 460 20.97 21.19 10.75
CA ALA A 460 20.20 20.60 11.84
C ALA A 460 18.98 19.83 11.31
N TYR A 461 18.29 20.39 10.30
CA TYR A 461 17.21 19.71 9.60
C TYR A 461 17.71 18.42 8.93
N VAL A 462 18.82 18.48 8.17
CA VAL A 462 19.43 17.31 7.52
C VAL A 462 19.78 16.21 8.54
N ARG A 463 20.23 16.57 9.74
CA ARG A 463 20.48 15.63 10.86
C ARG A 463 19.19 14.99 11.42
N SER A 464 18.07 15.72 11.39
CA SER A 464 16.78 15.25 11.94
C SER A 464 15.99 14.34 11.00
N VAL A 465 16.30 14.37 9.70
CA VAL A 465 15.60 13.60 8.67
C VAL A 465 16.13 12.16 8.64
N PRO A 466 15.28 11.14 8.44
CA PRO A 466 15.75 9.76 8.31
C PRO A 466 16.82 9.61 7.21
N PRO A 467 17.93 8.88 7.46
CA PRO A 467 19.08 8.84 6.53
C PRO A 467 18.72 8.47 5.09
N TYR A 468 17.75 7.59 4.89
CA TYR A 468 17.32 7.15 3.55
C TYR A 468 16.67 8.26 2.69
N TYR A 469 16.22 9.38 3.27
CA TYR A 469 15.78 10.55 2.51
C TYR A 469 16.93 11.38 1.94
N LEU A 470 18.16 11.26 2.47
CA LEU A 470 19.28 12.16 2.15
C LEU A 470 19.61 12.19 0.66
N LYS A 471 19.48 11.05 -0.03
CA LYS A 471 19.74 10.95 -1.47
C LYS A 471 18.77 11.81 -2.28
N SER A 472 17.47 11.74 -1.97
CA SER A 472 16.43 12.51 -2.64
C SER A 472 16.51 13.98 -2.24
N LEU A 473 16.78 14.27 -0.97
CA LEU A 473 16.97 15.62 -0.45
C LEU A 473 18.16 16.33 -1.11
N ARG A 474 19.30 15.66 -1.30
CA ARG A 474 20.45 16.21 -2.05
C ARG A 474 20.08 16.58 -3.48
N LYS A 475 19.30 15.74 -4.14
CA LYS A 475 18.85 15.97 -5.52
C LYS A 475 17.91 17.19 -5.59
N LEU A 476 16.97 17.30 -4.65
CA LEU A 476 16.10 18.46 -4.48
C LEU A 476 16.91 19.75 -4.29
N LEU A 477 17.78 19.79 -3.27
CA LEU A 477 18.56 20.98 -2.93
C LEU A 477 19.49 21.40 -4.06
N ARG A 478 20.12 20.44 -4.76
CA ARG A 478 20.92 20.71 -5.95
C ARG A 478 20.11 21.38 -7.07
N ASN A 479 18.89 20.93 -7.32
CA ASN A 479 17.99 21.56 -8.31
C ASN A 479 17.61 22.98 -7.91
N LEU A 480 17.62 23.29 -6.61
CA LEU A 480 17.38 24.62 -6.06
C LEU A 480 18.66 25.48 -5.96
N GLY A 481 19.83 24.96 -6.38
CA GLY A 481 21.12 25.67 -6.29
C GLY A 481 21.74 25.70 -4.88
N ILE A 482 21.26 24.85 -3.96
CA ILE A 482 21.72 24.77 -2.57
C ILE A 482 22.64 23.55 -2.42
N ALA A 483 23.87 23.76 -1.96
CA ALA A 483 24.82 22.69 -1.68
C ALA A 483 24.78 22.30 -0.19
N ILE A 484 24.86 20.99 0.08
CA ILE A 484 25.00 20.43 1.43
C ILE A 484 26.22 19.50 1.47
N ALA A 485 26.86 19.40 2.63
CA ALA A 485 28.02 18.52 2.82
C ALA A 485 27.67 17.07 2.50
N ASP A 486 28.61 16.35 1.89
CA ASP A 486 28.40 14.93 1.63
C ASP A 486 28.52 14.16 2.94
N ARG A 487 27.43 13.50 3.32
CA ARG A 487 27.37 12.66 4.51
C ARG A 487 27.19 11.22 4.09
N THR A 488 28.17 10.39 4.40
CA THR A 488 28.08 8.95 4.32
C THR A 488 27.70 8.41 5.70
N GLU A 489 26.49 8.71 6.17
CA GLU A 489 25.95 8.02 7.34
C GLU A 489 25.50 6.62 6.89
N PRO A 490 25.88 5.54 7.60
CA PRO A 490 25.45 4.20 7.26
C PRO A 490 23.92 4.14 7.33
N MET A 491 23.28 3.78 6.20
CA MET A 491 21.82 3.77 6.09
C MET A 491 21.16 2.68 6.94
N HIS A 492 21.93 1.70 7.39
CA HIS A 492 21.46 0.52 8.11
C HIS A 492 22.51 0.10 9.14
N SER A 493 22.06 -0.52 10.23
CA SER A 493 22.95 -1.23 11.14
C SER A 493 23.67 -2.40 10.43
N GLN A 494 24.88 -2.73 10.88
CA GLN A 494 25.66 -3.84 10.31
C GLN A 494 24.91 -5.17 10.38
N HIS A 495 24.18 -5.41 11.48
CA HIS A 495 23.33 -6.59 11.65
C HIS A 495 22.26 -6.70 10.55
N LEU A 496 21.59 -5.60 10.24
CA LEU A 496 20.58 -5.57 9.19
C LEU A 496 21.20 -5.83 7.81
N VAL A 497 22.37 -5.24 7.53
CA VAL A 497 23.10 -5.50 6.27
C VAL A 497 23.43 -6.98 6.14
N HIS A 498 23.94 -7.62 7.19
CA HIS A 498 24.24 -9.05 7.17
C HIS A 498 22.98 -9.92 6.99
N ALA A 499 21.88 -9.60 7.68
CA ALA A 499 20.62 -10.33 7.53
C ALA A 499 20.05 -10.21 6.10
N LEU A 500 20.02 -9.00 5.54
CA LEU A 500 19.59 -8.77 4.16
C LEU A 500 20.47 -9.50 3.15
N THR A 501 21.80 -9.46 3.33
CA THR A 501 22.73 -10.20 2.46
C THR A 501 22.50 -11.72 2.55
N ARG A 502 22.35 -12.27 3.76
CA ARG A 502 22.03 -13.70 3.96
C ARG A 502 20.72 -14.08 3.27
N LEU A 503 19.67 -13.29 3.44
CA LEU A 503 18.37 -13.52 2.79
C LEU A 503 18.48 -13.49 1.26
N LYS A 504 19.31 -12.61 0.69
CA LYS A 504 19.59 -12.60 -0.76
C LYS A 504 20.23 -13.92 -1.23
N PHE A 505 21.16 -14.49 -0.48
CA PHE A 505 21.74 -15.79 -0.82
C PHE A 505 20.71 -16.93 -0.79
N VAL A 506 19.91 -17.01 0.28
CA VAL A 506 18.86 -18.04 0.44
C VAL A 506 17.82 -17.97 -0.70
N LYS A 507 17.52 -16.76 -1.19
CA LYS A 507 16.62 -16.56 -2.32
C LYS A 507 17.18 -17.14 -3.62
N VAL A 508 18.46 -16.93 -3.90
CA VAL A 508 19.11 -17.40 -5.13
C VAL A 508 19.17 -18.93 -5.20
N GLU A 509 19.35 -19.62 -4.06
CA GLU A 509 19.38 -21.09 -4.02
C GLU A 509 18.01 -21.77 -4.21
N ARG A 510 16.90 -21.02 -4.04
CA ARG A 510 15.53 -21.55 -4.05
C ARG A 510 14.71 -21.18 -5.29
N ILE A 511 15.28 -20.39 -6.20
CA ILE A 511 14.74 -20.10 -7.55
C ILE A 511 15.27 -21.17 -8.50
#